data_AF-A0A1T4M3H6-F1
#
_entry.id   AF-A0A1T4M3H6-F1
#
_cell.length_a   1.000
_cell.length_b   1.000
_cell.length_c   1.000
_cell.angle_alpha   90.00
_cell.angle_beta   90.00
_cell.angle_gamma   90.00
#
_symmetry.space_group_name_H-M   'P 1'
#
loop_
_entity.id
_entity.type
_entity.pdbx_description
1 polymer ?
#
loop_
_entity_poly.entity_id
_entity_poly.type
_entity_poly.pdbx_seq_one_letter_code
_entity_poly.pdbx_strand_id
1 'polypeptide(L)'
;MRKLIIKCPKCKGKMRINDKVAKYRCPNCKEVYKFTSLKRAGYKFIGFFKGIYTTIVDIKNNIKYKFKTAKTTYQYMKQMKQNMKNNPNWSNYYNEMKEQQKMKKASKPSFWNKFKK
;
A
#
# COMPACT_ATOMS: atom_id res chain seq x y z
N MET A 1 10.15 24.04 -18.92
CA MET A 1 8.97 24.64 -18.26
C MET A 1 7.95 23.54 -17.98
N ARG A 2 7.45 23.39 -16.73
CA ARG A 2 6.41 22.39 -16.42
C ARG A 2 5.06 22.85 -17.00
N LYS A 3 4.32 21.92 -17.61
CA LYS A 3 2.96 22.17 -18.14
C LYS A 3 1.93 21.69 -17.11
N LEU A 4 0.98 22.55 -16.76
CA LEU A 4 -0.14 22.25 -15.87
C LEU A 4 -1.39 21.97 -16.69
N ILE A 5 -2.18 20.98 -16.26
CA ILE A 5 -3.49 20.69 -16.84
C ILE A 5 -4.54 21.39 -15.99
N ILE A 6 -5.19 22.40 -16.56
CA ILE A 6 -6.28 23.13 -15.92
C ILE A 6 -7.59 22.92 -16.68
N LYS A 7 -8.72 23.13 -16.01
CA LYS A 7 -10.04 23.15 -16.66
C LYS A 7 -10.41 24.59 -17.01
N CYS A 8 -10.93 24.80 -18.21
CA CYS A 8 -11.51 26.08 -18.61
C CYS A 8 -12.74 26.40 -17.74
N PRO A 9 -12.90 27.64 -17.23
CA PRO A 9 -14.09 28.01 -16.45
C PRO A 9 -15.38 27.97 -17.27
N LYS A 10 -15.36 28.34 -18.56
CA LYS A 10 -16.57 28.30 -19.42
C LYS A 10 -16.87 26.91 -19.95
N CYS A 11 -15.97 26.34 -20.75
CA CYS A 11 -16.27 25.10 -21.45
C CYS A 11 -15.91 23.82 -20.69
N LYS A 12 -15.32 23.94 -19.48
CA LYS A 12 -14.83 22.82 -18.64
C LYS A 12 -13.80 21.89 -19.33
N GLY A 13 -13.41 22.20 -20.56
CA GLY A 13 -12.39 21.49 -21.34
C GLY A 13 -11.03 21.58 -20.65
N LYS A 14 -10.27 20.49 -20.71
CA LYS A 14 -8.91 20.43 -20.19
C LYS A 14 -7.98 21.18 -21.15
N MET A 15 -7.18 22.09 -20.63
CA MET A 15 -6.13 22.78 -21.40
C MET A 15 -4.79 22.67 -20.69
N ARG A 16 -3.72 22.59 -21.49
CA ARG A 16 -2.34 22.54 -21.01
C ARG A 16 -1.79 23.97 -21.03
N ILE A 17 -1.48 24.51 -19.86
CA ILE A 17 -0.85 25.83 -19.73
C ILE A 17 0.57 25.67 -19.21
N ASN A 18 1.44 26.64 -19.48
CA ASN A 18 2.74 26.68 -18.84
C ASN A 18 2.57 27.12 -17.37
N ASP A 19 3.44 26.65 -16.48
CA ASP A 19 3.46 27.08 -15.07
C ASP A 19 4.07 28.49 -14.91
N LYS A 20 3.49 29.47 -15.61
CA LYS A 20 3.81 30.89 -15.54
C LYS A 20 2.53 31.72 -15.44
N VAL A 21 2.60 32.81 -14.68
CA VAL A 21 1.51 33.78 -14.53
C VAL A 21 1.35 34.51 -15.87
N ALA A 22 0.27 34.20 -16.58
CA ALA A 22 0.00 34.76 -17.90
C ALA A 22 -1.49 34.64 -18.25
N LYS A 23 -1.88 35.34 -19.31
CA LYS A 23 -3.18 35.16 -19.96
C LYS A 23 -3.08 34.02 -20.96
N TYR A 24 -3.92 33.00 -20.83
CA TYR A 24 -3.97 31.84 -21.72
C TYR A 24 -5.27 31.82 -22.49
N ARG A 25 -5.21 31.51 -23.78
CA ARG A 25 -6.41 31.33 -24.59
C ARG A 25 -6.84 29.87 -24.54
N CYS A 26 -8.10 29.62 -24.23
CA CYS A 26 -8.64 28.26 -24.25
C CYS A 26 -8.75 27.77 -25.71
N PRO A 27 -8.25 26.56 -26.04
CA PRO A 27 -8.35 26.02 -27.40
C PRO A 27 -9.80 25.72 -27.82
N ASN A 28 -10.69 25.37 -26.87
CA ASN A 28 -12.05 24.97 -27.19
C ASN A 28 -13.00 26.17 -27.34
N CYS A 29 -13.03 27.10 -26.38
CA CYS A 29 -13.97 28.22 -26.39
C CYS A 29 -13.35 29.56 -26.78
N LYS A 30 -12.05 29.59 -27.12
CA LYS A 30 -11.27 30.81 -27.46
C LYS A 30 -11.23 31.90 -26.39
N GLU A 31 -11.79 31.65 -25.20
CA GLU A 31 -11.82 32.61 -24.10
C GLU A 31 -10.44 32.77 -23.44
N VAL A 32 -10.15 33.99 -23.00
CA VAL A 32 -8.90 34.33 -22.32
C VAL A 32 -9.03 34.08 -20.81
N TYR A 33 -8.31 33.08 -20.34
CA TYR A 33 -8.19 32.74 -18.93
C TYR A 33 -6.95 33.38 -18.31
N LYS A 34 -7.13 34.17 -17.25
CA LYS A 34 -6.01 34.74 -16.47
C LYS A 34 -5.54 33.74 -15.40
N PHE A 35 -4.29 33.29 -15.51
CA PHE A 35 -3.63 32.47 -14.50
C PHE A 35 -2.84 33.38 -13.55
N THR A 36 -3.35 33.58 -12.34
CA THR A 36 -2.75 34.43 -11.29
C THR A 36 -1.94 33.61 -10.28
N SER A 37 -1.09 34.28 -9.49
CA SER A 37 -0.25 33.65 -8.45
C SER A 37 -1.06 32.88 -7.40
N LEU A 38 -2.23 33.39 -7.00
CA LEU A 38 -3.15 32.69 -6.09
C LEU A 38 -3.62 31.34 -6.65
N LYS A 39 -4.00 31.31 -7.93
CA LYS A 39 -4.40 30.07 -8.59
C LYS A 39 -3.23 29.10 -8.71
N ARG A 40 -2.03 29.60 -8.98
CA ARG A 40 -0.79 28.79 -8.99
C ARG A 40 -0.54 28.12 -7.64
N ALA A 41 -0.69 28.85 -6.54
CA ALA A 41 -0.59 28.29 -5.20
C ALA A 41 -1.66 27.21 -4.97
N GLY A 42 -2.93 27.49 -5.29
CA GLY A 42 -4.02 26.51 -5.17
C GLY A 42 -3.76 25.21 -5.93
N TYR A 43 -3.24 25.28 -7.16
CA TYR A 43 -2.90 24.07 -7.92
C TYR A 43 -1.73 23.28 -7.31
N LYS A 44 -0.75 23.95 -6.68
CA LYS A 44 0.32 23.26 -5.93
C LYS A 44 -0.25 22.54 -4.71
N PHE A 45 -1.14 23.17 -3.95
CA PHE A 45 -1.80 22.54 -2.80
C PHE A 45 -2.65 21.34 -3.21
N ILE A 46 -3.47 21.45 -4.26
CA ILE A 46 -4.28 20.32 -4.75
C ILE A 46 -3.39 19.14 -5.17
N GLY A 47 -2.25 19.40 -5.81
CA GLY A 47 -1.29 18.36 -6.16
C GLY A 47 -0.71 17.65 -4.92
N PHE A 48 -0.37 18.41 -3.88
CA PHE A 48 0.14 17.88 -2.61
C PHE A 48 -0.90 17.02 -1.87
N PHE A 49 -2.13 17.51 -1.74
CA PHE A 49 -3.22 16.75 -1.10
C PHE A 49 -3.59 15.47 -1.85
N LYS A 50 -3.52 15.48 -3.19
CA LYS A 50 -3.76 14.28 -3.99
C LYS A 50 -2.73 13.19 -3.69
N GLY A 51 -1.45 13.57 -3.53
CA GLY A 51 -0.38 12.65 -3.13
C GLY A 51 -0.61 12.06 -1.74
N ILE A 52 -0.98 12.89 -0.76
CA ILE A 52 -1.30 12.42 0.60
C ILE A 52 -2.49 11.44 0.59
N TYR A 53 -3.55 11.75 -0.17
CA TYR A 53 -4.72 10.89 -0.24
C TYR A 53 -4.39 9.51 -0.83
N THR A 54 -3.59 9.47 -1.91
CA THR A 54 -3.16 8.20 -2.51
C THR A 54 -2.34 7.37 -1.52
N THR A 55 -1.42 7.99 -0.77
CA THR A 55 -0.60 7.29 0.23
C THR A 55 -1.45 6.72 1.37
N ILE A 56 -2.45 7.46 1.86
CA ILE A 56 -3.35 6.98 2.92
C ILE A 56 -4.18 5.78 2.44
N VAL A 57 -4.69 5.84 1.20
CA VAL A 57 -5.47 4.74 0.62
C VAL A 57 -4.60 3.49 0.45
N ASP A 58 -3.36 3.64 0.00
CA ASP A 58 -2.43 2.51 -0.16
C ASP A 58 -2.07 1.86 1.18
N ILE A 59 -1.82 2.66 2.23
CA ILE A 59 -1.58 2.15 3.59
C ILE A 59 -2.79 1.34 4.07
N LYS A 60 -4.01 1.86 3.89
CA LYS A 60 -5.24 1.15 4.29
C LYS A 60 -5.42 -0.16 3.54
N ASN A 61 -5.18 -0.16 2.23
CA ASN A 61 -5.30 -1.36 1.39
C ASN A 61 -4.26 -2.41 1.76
N ASN A 62 -3.02 -2.00 2.06
CA ASN A 62 -1.96 -2.91 2.49
C ASN A 62 -2.27 -3.56 3.85
N ILE A 63 -2.78 -2.79 4.82
CA ILE A 63 -3.25 -3.34 6.11
C ILE A 63 -4.38 -4.34 5.89
N LYS A 64 -5.38 -3.99 5.07
CA LYS A 64 -6.52 -4.88 4.77
C LYS A 64 -6.06 -6.17 4.09
N TYR A 65 -5.09 -6.08 3.17
CA TYR A 65 -4.49 -7.24 2.53
C TYR A 65 -3.80 -8.13 3.55
N LYS A 66 -2.90 -7.59 4.39
CA LYS A 66 -2.22 -8.36 5.45
C LYS A 66 -3.19 -9.08 6.39
N PHE A 67 -4.26 -8.40 6.81
CA PHE A 67 -5.31 -9.01 7.64
C PHE A 67 -6.03 -10.15 6.93
N LYS A 68 -6.42 -9.95 5.66
CA LYS A 68 -7.09 -10.98 4.87
C LYS A 68 -6.18 -12.20 4.69
N THR A 69 -4.90 -11.97 4.35
CA THR A 69 -3.91 -13.04 4.19
C THR A 69 -3.70 -13.81 5.49
N ALA A 70 -3.56 -13.11 6.63
CA ALA A 70 -3.44 -13.78 7.94
C ALA A 70 -4.68 -14.62 8.26
N LYS A 71 -5.89 -14.12 7.99
CA LYS A 71 -7.14 -14.85 8.19
C LYS A 71 -7.21 -16.10 7.29
N THR A 72 -6.84 -15.98 6.02
CA THR A 72 -6.83 -17.14 5.10
C THR A 72 -5.79 -18.18 5.49
N THR A 73 -4.59 -17.74 5.90
CA THR A 73 -3.55 -18.64 6.42
C THR A 73 -4.02 -19.36 7.68
N TYR A 74 -4.69 -18.66 8.60
CA TYR A 74 -5.26 -19.28 9.79
C TYR A 74 -6.35 -20.31 9.46
N GLN A 75 -7.26 -19.99 8.53
CA GLN A 75 -8.28 -20.93 8.08
C GLN A 75 -7.67 -22.18 7.42
N TYR A 76 -6.67 -22.00 6.56
CA TYR A 76 -5.92 -23.09 5.95
C TYR A 76 -5.24 -23.96 7.00
N MET A 77 -4.51 -23.36 7.96
CA MET A 77 -3.89 -24.10 9.06
C MET A 77 -4.91 -24.84 9.92
N LYS A 78 -6.09 -24.25 10.17
CA LYS A 78 -7.18 -24.89 10.92
C LYS A 78 -7.74 -26.11 10.18
N GLN A 79 -8.00 -25.97 8.89
CA GLN A 79 -8.45 -27.09 8.05
C GLN A 79 -7.38 -28.19 7.96
N MET A 80 -6.12 -27.81 7.73
CA MET A 80 -4.99 -28.73 7.74
C MET A 80 -4.93 -29.51 9.06
N LYS A 81 -5.03 -28.82 10.21
CA LYS A 81 -5.05 -29.43 11.55
C LYS A 81 -6.23 -30.38 11.75
N GLN A 82 -7.40 -30.08 11.19
CA GLN A 82 -8.57 -30.97 11.26
C GLN A 82 -8.37 -32.22 10.39
N ASN A 83 -7.93 -32.06 9.14
CA ASN A 83 -7.64 -33.18 8.24
C ASN A 83 -6.55 -34.10 8.80
N MET A 84 -5.54 -33.49 9.42
CA MET A 84 -4.47 -34.17 10.13
C MET A 84 -4.98 -34.97 11.34
N LYS A 85 -5.81 -34.37 12.20
CA LYS A 85 -6.41 -35.06 13.36
C LYS A 85 -7.32 -36.22 12.97
N ASN A 86 -7.96 -36.14 11.82
CA ASN A 86 -8.84 -37.18 11.30
C ASN A 86 -8.08 -38.28 10.54
N ASN A 87 -6.76 -38.15 10.34
CA ASN A 87 -5.94 -39.18 9.74
C ASN A 87 -5.60 -40.28 10.78
N PRO A 88 -5.83 -41.58 10.48
CA PRO A 88 -5.51 -42.66 11.41
C PRO A 88 -4.04 -42.75 11.81
N ASN A 89 -3.12 -42.13 11.05
CA ASN A 89 -1.68 -42.10 11.34
C ASN A 89 -1.21 -40.83 12.11
N TRP A 90 -2.14 -40.06 12.68
CA TRP A 90 -1.86 -38.77 13.33
C TRP A 90 -0.91 -38.85 14.53
N SER A 91 -0.94 -39.96 15.27
CA SER A 91 -0.06 -40.23 16.41
C SER A 91 1.42 -40.26 16.00
N ASN A 92 1.76 -40.89 14.87
CA ASN A 92 3.14 -40.97 14.37
C ASN A 92 3.65 -39.60 13.90
N TYR A 93 2.84 -38.84 13.15
CA TYR A 93 3.20 -37.50 12.73
C TYR A 93 3.43 -36.54 13.92
N TYR A 94 2.59 -36.63 14.96
CA TYR A 94 2.75 -35.80 16.17
C TYR A 94 4.04 -36.14 16.92
N ASN A 95 4.40 -37.43 16.97
CA ASN A 95 5.64 -37.89 17.61
C ASN A 95 6.88 -37.43 16.83
N GLU A 96 6.90 -37.54 15.50
CA GLU A 96 7.98 -37.02 14.64
C GLU A 96 8.18 -35.51 14.82
N MET A 97 7.08 -34.74 14.85
CA MET A 97 7.13 -33.30 15.09
C MET A 97 7.69 -32.95 16.49
N LYS A 98 7.37 -33.75 17.50
CA LYS A 98 7.86 -33.58 18.87
C LYS A 98 9.36 -33.90 18.96
N GLU A 99 9.82 -34.92 18.24
CA GLU A 99 11.24 -35.24 18.08
C GLU A 99 12.00 -34.13 17.36
N GLN A 100 11.50 -33.65 16.22
CA GLN A 100 12.14 -32.54 15.51
C GLN A 100 12.22 -31.27 16.36
N GLN A 101 11.20 -30.96 17.17
CA GLN A 101 11.27 -29.84 18.10
C GLN A 101 12.28 -30.06 19.24
N LYS A 102 12.40 -31.29 19.77
CA LYS A 102 13.43 -31.62 20.76
C LYS A 102 14.82 -31.49 20.17
N MET A 103 15.04 -32.00 18.95
CA MET A 103 16.31 -31.85 18.22
C MET A 103 16.64 -30.38 17.95
N LYS A 104 15.66 -29.56 17.54
CA LYS A 104 15.84 -28.10 17.32
C LYS A 104 16.09 -27.32 18.62
N LYS A 105 15.56 -27.77 19.75
CA LYS A 105 15.85 -27.18 21.07
C LYS A 105 17.23 -27.60 21.57
N ALA A 106 17.61 -28.85 21.36
CA ALA A 106 18.94 -29.37 21.70
C ALA A 106 20.04 -28.73 20.83
N SER A 107 19.77 -28.43 19.56
CA SER A 107 20.71 -27.76 18.66
C SER A 107 20.72 -26.23 18.78
N LYS A 108 19.85 -25.63 19.61
CA LYS A 108 19.78 -24.18 19.76
C LYS A 108 20.88 -23.73 20.74
N PRO A 109 21.84 -22.89 20.31
CA PRO A 109 22.82 -22.35 21.24
C PRO A 109 22.10 -21.57 22.34
N SER A 110 22.50 -21.79 23.59
CA SER A 110 21.93 -21.13 24.76
C SER A 110 21.97 -19.61 24.58
N PHE A 111 20.87 -18.94 24.88
CA PHE A 111 20.73 -17.48 24.76
C PHE A 111 21.87 -16.72 25.48
N TRP A 112 22.35 -17.28 26.60
CA TRP A 112 23.45 -16.75 27.40
C TRP A 112 24.83 -16.88 26.73
N ASN A 113 25.02 -17.78 25.76
CA ASN A 113 26.27 -17.87 25.00
C ASN A 113 26.47 -16.68 24.06
N LYS A 114 25.41 -15.91 23.78
CA LYS A 114 25.49 -14.72 22.92
C LYS A 114 26.03 -13.48 23.66
N PHE A 115 26.12 -13.53 25.00
CA PHE A 115 26.59 -12.43 25.85
C PHE A 115 27.93 -12.73 26.54
N LYS A 116 28.57 -13.87 26.23
CA LYS A 116 29.90 -14.26 26.75
C LYS A 116 31.07 -13.79 25.87
N LYS A 117 30.86 -12.75 25.06
CA LYS A 117 31.92 -12.13 24.26
C LYS A 117 31.89 -10.62 24.45
#